data_AF-A0A3D5FLJ1-F1
#
_entry.id   AF-A0A3D5FLJ1-F1
#
_cell.length_a   1.000
_cell.length_b   1.000
_cell.length_c   1.000
_cell.angle_alpha   90.00
_cell.angle_beta   90.00
_cell.angle_gamma   90.00
#
_symmetry.space_group_name_H-M   'P 1'
#
loop_
_entity.id
_entity.type
_entity.pdbx_description
1 polymer ?
#
loop_
_entity_poly.entity_id
_entity_poly.type
_entity_poly.pdbx_seq_one_letter_code
_entity_poly.pdbx_strand_id
1 'polypeptide(L)'
;MVHLARDQGDTNLPKRSALVETGAESGSGLRGECNRALRHLQGWRRLWMLVSLALIPILVSPALAVRLSPQADHDFELGLSAYEQDDLREARKRFEAIVESPENQRTSAALLMLTRTLLRAEQFRGGLDVAKRLEREYPNSRYAADVQLLIGDCYLGLQRRYEGAVHYAGLLDDLTAPIALRASAAERLTVIFRNHLISRDAQGRIRSRVGTEGLLPESLLYGEGRWYARLGWGPQA
;
A
#
# COMPACT_ATOMS: atom_id res chain seq x y z
N MET A 1 62.23 -16.92 15.65
CA MET A 1 61.70 -17.90 16.63
C MET A 1 60.33 -18.32 16.09
N VAL A 2 60.17 -19.36 15.25
CA VAL A 2 60.40 -20.83 15.46
C VAL A 2 59.71 -21.25 16.77
N HIS A 3 58.65 -22.08 16.83
CA HIS A 3 58.31 -23.39 16.22
C HIS A 3 56.75 -23.49 16.05
N LEU A 4 56.15 -24.11 15.01
CA LEU A 4 55.98 -25.56 14.71
C LEU A 4 55.31 -26.32 15.89
N ALA A 5 54.28 -27.14 15.78
CA ALA A 5 53.87 -28.17 14.80
C ALA A 5 52.33 -28.41 14.95
N ARG A 6 51.50 -28.82 13.98
CA ARG A 6 51.48 -29.91 12.97
C ARG A 6 51.38 -31.34 13.55
N ASP A 7 50.22 -31.98 13.34
CA ASP A 7 49.97 -33.40 12.96
C ASP A 7 48.44 -33.61 12.96
N GLN A 8 47.68 -34.04 11.95
CA GLN A 8 47.81 -34.88 10.75
C GLN A 8 47.95 -36.40 10.98
N GLY A 9 46.90 -37.13 10.58
CA GLY A 9 46.89 -38.55 10.26
C GLY A 9 46.92 -39.50 11.46
N ASP A 10 46.54 -40.76 11.36
CA ASP A 10 45.84 -41.50 10.32
C ASP A 10 45.62 -42.90 10.90
N THR A 11 44.64 -43.62 10.37
CA THR A 11 44.67 -45.09 10.20
C THR A 11 44.45 -46.07 11.38
N ASN A 12 43.49 -46.97 11.08
CA ASN A 12 43.55 -48.42 11.26
C ASN A 12 43.21 -49.07 12.62
N LEU A 13 41.95 -49.54 12.67
CA LEU A 13 41.46 -50.82 13.19
C LEU A 13 42.51 -51.81 13.76
N PRO A 14 42.18 -52.44 14.90
CA PRO A 14 42.54 -53.82 15.15
C PRO A 14 41.34 -54.76 14.92
N LYS A 15 41.72 -55.96 14.45
CA LYS A 15 40.90 -57.13 14.12
C LYS A 15 40.31 -57.83 15.34
N ARG A 16 39.26 -58.61 15.05
CA ARG A 16 38.55 -59.61 15.86
C ARG A 16 39.45 -60.63 16.61
N SER A 17 39.07 -60.95 17.84
CA SER A 17 39.12 -62.28 18.48
C SER A 17 38.22 -62.23 19.73
N ALA A 18 36.97 -62.71 19.68
CA ALA A 18 36.56 -64.10 19.93
C ALA A 18 36.52 -64.48 21.43
N LEU A 19 35.31 -64.47 21.98
CA LEU A 19 34.77 -65.41 23.00
C LEU A 19 33.26 -65.43 22.69
N VAL A 20 32.77 -66.37 21.87
CA VAL A 20 32.38 -67.75 22.21
C VAL A 20 31.21 -67.78 23.19
N GLU A 21 30.04 -68.04 22.59
CA GLU A 21 28.88 -68.85 23.04
C GLU A 21 28.18 -68.44 24.35
N THR A 22 26.87 -68.23 24.34
CA THR A 22 25.90 -69.35 24.30
C THR A 22 24.46 -68.85 24.12
N GLY A 23 23.63 -69.65 23.42
CA GLY A 23 22.15 -69.69 23.54
C GLY A 23 21.39 -68.51 22.91
N ALA A 24 20.93 -68.57 21.66
CA ALA A 24 19.70 -69.29 21.26
C ALA A 24 18.52 -69.05 22.21
N GLU A 25 17.67 -68.06 21.90
CA GLU A 25 16.25 -68.24 21.53
C GLU A 25 15.49 -66.88 21.51
N SER A 26 14.48 -66.77 20.64
CA SER A 26 13.52 -65.65 20.49
C SER A 26 13.90 -64.48 19.55
N GLY A 27 14.22 -64.80 18.30
CA GLY A 27 14.50 -63.84 17.22
C GLY A 27 13.32 -63.44 16.30
N SER A 28 12.08 -63.86 16.56
CA SER A 28 10.97 -63.71 15.60
C SER A 28 9.83 -62.76 16.03
N GLY A 29 9.65 -62.47 17.33
CA GLY A 29 8.57 -61.61 17.82
C GLY A 29 8.82 -60.10 17.63
N LEU A 30 10.00 -59.62 18.00
CA LEU A 30 10.31 -58.19 18.07
C LEU A 30 10.39 -57.50 16.69
N ARG A 31 10.81 -58.22 15.64
CA ARG A 31 10.83 -57.68 14.26
C ARG A 31 9.43 -57.53 13.68
N GLY A 32 8.50 -58.41 14.05
CA GLY A 32 7.11 -58.36 13.59
C GLY A 32 6.31 -57.22 14.22
N GLU A 33 6.59 -56.90 15.48
CA GLU A 33 5.92 -55.83 16.24
C GLU A 33 6.40 -54.44 15.81
N CYS A 34 7.71 -54.26 15.60
CA CYS A 34 8.26 -52.99 15.10
C CYS A 34 7.75 -52.65 13.70
N ASN A 35 7.65 -53.65 12.81
CA ASN A 35 7.05 -53.48 11.48
C ASN A 35 5.53 -53.20 11.52
N ARG A 36 4.82 -53.64 12.56
CA ARG A 36 3.38 -53.33 12.75
C ARG A 36 3.19 -51.89 13.23
N ALA A 37 4.03 -51.43 14.16
CA ALA A 37 4.02 -50.05 14.68
C ALA A 37 4.40 -49.01 13.60
N LEU A 38 5.37 -49.32 12.74
CA LEU A 38 5.79 -48.45 11.63
C LEU A 38 4.70 -48.27 10.57
N ARG A 39 3.88 -49.30 10.30
CA ARG A 39 2.72 -49.20 9.39
C ARG A 39 1.62 -48.33 9.97
N HIS A 40 1.43 -48.35 11.29
CA HIS A 40 0.42 -47.52 11.96
C HIS A 40 0.79 -46.03 11.93
N LEU A 41 2.08 -45.70 12.13
CA LEU A 41 2.62 -44.34 12.03
C LEU A 41 2.58 -43.79 10.58
N GLN A 42 2.85 -44.64 9.57
CA GLN A 42 2.70 -44.25 8.15
C GLN A 42 1.24 -44.06 7.72
N GLY A 43 0.31 -44.85 8.26
CA GLY A 43 -1.13 -44.68 8.03
C GLY A 43 -1.64 -43.33 8.53
N TRP A 44 -1.21 -42.92 9.73
CA TRP A 44 -1.57 -41.62 10.31
C TRP A 44 -0.98 -40.45 9.53
N ARG A 45 0.24 -40.55 9.00
CA ARG A 45 0.83 -39.49 8.16
C ARG A 45 0.06 -39.28 6.85
N ARG A 46 -0.49 -40.35 6.25
CA ARG A 46 -1.33 -40.28 5.05
C ARG A 46 -2.74 -39.78 5.38
N LEU A 47 -3.30 -40.16 6.53
CA LEU A 47 -4.59 -39.66 7.01
C LEU A 47 -4.52 -38.16 7.34
N TRP A 48 -3.45 -37.70 8.00
CA TRP A 48 -3.23 -36.28 8.29
C TRP A 48 -2.94 -35.44 7.04
N MET A 49 -2.27 -35.97 6.01
CA MET A 49 -2.11 -35.25 4.74
C MET A 49 -3.41 -35.12 3.93
N LEU A 50 -4.32 -36.09 4.02
CA LEU A 50 -5.63 -36.01 3.36
C LEU A 50 -6.60 -35.10 4.15
N VAL A 51 -6.52 -35.11 5.48
CA VAL A 51 -7.30 -34.19 6.35
C VAL A 51 -6.77 -32.75 6.27
N SER A 52 -5.46 -32.53 6.10
CA SER A 52 -4.91 -31.17 5.90
C SER A 52 -5.23 -30.58 4.53
N LEU A 53 -5.38 -31.42 3.49
CA LEU A 53 -5.72 -30.97 2.14
C LEU A 53 -7.23 -30.71 1.96
N ALA A 54 -8.08 -31.32 2.79
CA ALA A 54 -9.54 -31.12 2.78
C ALA A 54 -10.01 -29.97 3.71
N LEU A 55 -9.10 -29.33 4.44
CA LEU A 55 -9.42 -28.26 5.40
C LEU A 55 -8.63 -26.97 5.13
N ILE A 56 -8.32 -26.70 3.85
CA ILE A 56 -8.18 -25.32 3.38
C ILE A 56 -9.51 -25.00 2.71
N PRO A 57 -10.55 -24.58 3.46
CA PRO A 57 -11.64 -23.87 2.81
C PRO A 57 -10.99 -22.71 2.07
N ILE A 58 -11.21 -22.72 0.76
CA ILE A 58 -10.82 -21.70 -0.19
C ILE A 58 -11.23 -20.35 0.41
N LEU A 59 -10.29 -19.63 1.03
CA LEU A 59 -10.46 -18.24 1.39
C LEU A 59 -10.31 -17.39 0.13
N VAL A 60 -10.93 -17.80 -0.97
CA VAL A 60 -11.27 -16.86 -2.05
C VAL A 60 -12.40 -16.06 -1.45
N SER A 61 -12.02 -15.03 -0.70
CA SER A 61 -12.93 -13.94 -0.44
C SER A 61 -13.50 -13.55 -1.80
N PRO A 62 -14.83 -13.56 -2.02
CA PRO A 62 -15.41 -12.98 -3.23
C PRO A 62 -15.30 -11.44 -3.23
N ALA A 63 -14.34 -10.90 -2.45
CA ALA A 63 -14.06 -9.49 -2.31
C ALA A 63 -13.53 -8.98 -3.65
N LEU A 64 -14.40 -8.25 -4.34
CA LEU A 64 -14.16 -7.53 -5.59
C LEU A 64 -14.10 -8.38 -6.87
N ALA A 65 -15.18 -9.11 -7.17
CA ALA A 65 -15.61 -9.10 -8.56
C ALA A 65 -16.06 -7.66 -8.88
N VAL A 66 -15.14 -6.84 -9.37
CA VAL A 66 -15.45 -5.46 -9.80
C VAL A 66 -16.61 -5.54 -10.79
N ARG A 67 -17.77 -4.97 -10.42
CA ARG A 67 -18.94 -5.00 -11.28
C ARG A 67 -18.69 -4.11 -12.48
N LEU A 68 -18.69 -4.70 -13.67
CA LEU A 68 -18.62 -3.97 -14.93
C LEU A 68 -19.99 -3.39 -15.26
N SER A 69 -20.06 -2.08 -15.46
CA SER A 69 -21.25 -1.35 -15.91
C SER A 69 -20.92 -0.55 -17.18
N PRO A 70 -21.42 -0.96 -18.36
CA PRO A 70 -21.25 -0.19 -19.60
C PRO A 70 -21.85 1.21 -19.51
N GLN A 71 -22.93 1.37 -18.75
CA GLN A 71 -23.54 2.68 -18.50
C GLN A 71 -22.59 3.57 -17.69
N ALA A 72 -21.95 3.03 -16.65
CA ALA A 72 -20.99 3.80 -15.86
C ALA A 72 -19.75 4.18 -16.68
N ASP A 73 -19.28 3.32 -17.59
CA ASP A 73 -18.22 3.68 -18.53
C ASP A 73 -18.65 4.83 -19.43
N HIS A 74 -19.83 4.74 -20.05
CA HIS A 74 -20.36 5.77 -20.93
C HIS A 74 -20.56 7.12 -20.21
N ASP A 75 -21.18 7.12 -19.04
CA ASP A 75 -21.35 8.35 -18.24
C ASP A 75 -20.00 8.91 -17.80
N PHE A 76 -19.00 8.07 -17.54
CA PHE A 76 -17.66 8.53 -17.17
C PHE A 76 -17.00 9.28 -18.34
N GLU A 77 -17.05 8.73 -19.55
CA GLU A 77 -16.50 9.39 -20.76
C GLU A 77 -17.21 10.71 -21.06
N LEU A 78 -18.55 10.76 -20.95
CA LEU A 78 -19.30 12.01 -21.11
C LEU A 78 -18.93 13.03 -20.02
N GLY A 79 -18.76 12.59 -18.77
CA GLY A 79 -18.34 13.44 -17.68
C GLY A 79 -16.95 14.02 -17.88
N LEU A 80 -16.00 13.22 -18.40
CA LEU A 80 -14.66 13.70 -18.76
C LEU A 80 -14.72 14.75 -19.87
N SER A 81 -15.45 14.46 -20.95
CA SER A 81 -15.60 15.39 -22.08
C SER A 81 -16.21 16.73 -21.64
N ALA A 82 -17.26 16.70 -20.82
CA ALA A 82 -17.87 17.91 -20.26
C ALA A 82 -16.91 18.67 -19.34
N TYR A 83 -16.14 17.97 -18.49
CA TYR A 83 -15.14 18.59 -17.61
C TYR A 83 -14.04 19.31 -18.41
N GLU A 84 -13.56 18.71 -19.50
CA GLU A 84 -12.58 19.30 -20.40
C GLU A 84 -13.12 20.55 -21.11
N GLN A 85 -14.41 20.55 -21.45
CA GLN A 85 -15.11 21.69 -22.06
C GLN A 85 -15.52 22.79 -21.07
N ASP A 86 -15.16 22.67 -19.79
CA ASP A 86 -15.58 23.56 -18.69
C ASP A 86 -17.11 23.58 -18.45
N ASP A 87 -17.86 22.62 -18.99
CA ASP A 87 -19.26 22.41 -18.62
C ASP A 87 -19.34 21.62 -17.30
N LEU A 88 -19.02 22.32 -16.21
CA LEU A 88 -18.98 21.75 -14.87
C LEU A 88 -20.34 21.23 -14.40
N ARG A 89 -21.45 21.73 -14.96
CA ARG A 89 -22.81 21.28 -14.60
C ARG A 89 -23.09 19.90 -15.18
N GLU A 90 -22.82 19.70 -16.48
CA GLU A 90 -23.00 18.40 -17.10
C GLU A 90 -21.97 17.38 -16.56
N ALA A 91 -20.71 17.79 -16.36
CA ALA A 91 -19.69 16.94 -15.76
C ALA A 91 -20.12 16.42 -14.38
N ARG A 92 -20.61 17.33 -13.51
CA ARG A 92 -21.11 16.98 -12.18
C ARG A 92 -22.23 15.96 -12.26
N LYS A 93 -23.26 16.23 -13.07
CA LYS A 93 -24.41 15.35 -13.26
C LYS A 93 -24.00 13.94 -13.70
N ARG A 94 -23.03 13.84 -14.62
CA ARG A 94 -22.53 12.55 -15.11
C ARG A 94 -21.78 11.76 -14.03
N PHE A 95 -20.90 12.41 -13.28
CA PHE A 95 -20.18 11.72 -12.21
C PHE A 95 -21.11 11.37 -11.03
N GLU A 96 -22.09 12.22 -10.69
CA GLU A 96 -23.11 11.92 -9.68
C GLU A 96 -23.91 10.67 -10.04
N ALA A 97 -24.34 10.53 -11.30
CA ALA A 97 -25.07 9.35 -11.76
C ALA A 97 -24.30 8.03 -11.53
N ILE A 98 -22.97 8.04 -11.71
CA ILE A 98 -22.11 6.87 -11.43
C ILE A 98 -22.04 6.59 -9.93
N VAL A 99 -21.90 7.63 -9.12
CA VAL A 99 -21.72 7.55 -7.66
C VAL A 99 -23.01 7.16 -6.92
N GLU A 100 -24.17 7.46 -7.52
CA GLU A 100 -25.51 7.07 -7.04
C GLU A 100 -25.93 5.67 -7.49
N SER A 101 -25.31 5.15 -8.56
CA SER A 101 -25.53 3.77 -9.01
C SER A 101 -24.86 2.75 -8.08
N PRO A 102 -25.25 1.46 -8.13
CA PRO A 102 -24.53 0.40 -7.42
C PRO A 102 -23.03 0.41 -7.77
N GLU A 103 -22.20 0.16 -6.77
CA GLU A 103 -20.74 0.16 -6.90
C GLU A 103 -20.27 -0.65 -8.12
N ASN A 104 -19.36 -0.05 -8.88
CA ASN A 104 -18.87 -0.56 -10.15
C ASN A 104 -17.42 -0.10 -10.42
N GLN A 105 -16.85 -0.54 -11.54
CA GLN A 105 -15.47 -0.26 -11.92
C GLN A 105 -15.10 1.23 -11.99
N ARG A 106 -16.08 2.13 -12.13
CA ARG A 106 -15.87 3.59 -12.22
C ARG A 106 -16.14 4.34 -10.94
N THR A 107 -16.72 3.73 -9.89
CA THR A 107 -17.19 4.47 -8.71
C THR A 107 -16.08 5.30 -8.05
N SER A 108 -14.90 4.73 -7.78
CA SER A 108 -13.79 5.50 -7.19
C SER A 108 -13.22 6.57 -8.13
N ALA A 109 -13.19 6.31 -9.44
CA ALA A 109 -12.77 7.31 -10.43
C ALA A 109 -13.77 8.48 -10.50
N ALA A 110 -15.06 8.18 -10.48
CA ALA A 110 -16.14 9.15 -10.54
C ALA A 110 -16.17 10.02 -9.27
N LEU A 111 -15.98 9.44 -8.08
CA LEU A 111 -15.84 10.22 -6.84
C LEU A 111 -14.65 11.21 -6.91
N LEU A 112 -13.50 10.79 -7.44
CA LEU A 112 -12.35 11.69 -7.64
C LEU A 112 -12.69 12.82 -8.61
N MET A 113 -13.25 12.49 -9.77
CA MET A 113 -13.60 13.49 -10.79
C MET A 113 -14.74 14.42 -10.37
N LEU A 114 -15.72 13.90 -9.61
CA LEU A 114 -16.77 14.70 -8.98
C LEU A 114 -16.17 15.69 -7.98
N THR A 115 -15.21 15.26 -7.16
CA THR A 115 -14.46 16.16 -6.26
C THR A 115 -13.76 17.27 -7.04
N ARG A 116 -13.03 16.94 -8.12
CA ARG A 116 -12.36 17.93 -8.99
C ARG A 116 -13.34 18.90 -9.63
N THR A 117 -14.49 18.39 -10.09
CA THR A 117 -15.54 19.19 -10.71
C THR A 117 -16.14 20.18 -9.71
N LEU A 118 -16.43 19.73 -8.49
CA LEU A 118 -16.95 20.58 -7.42
C LEU A 118 -15.93 21.62 -6.97
N LEU A 119 -14.64 21.28 -6.94
CA LEU A 119 -13.55 22.23 -6.68
C LEU A 119 -13.48 23.34 -7.74
N ARG A 120 -13.49 22.98 -9.05
CA ARG A 120 -13.53 23.98 -10.15
C ARG A 120 -14.77 24.85 -10.10
N ALA A 121 -15.90 24.30 -9.64
CA ALA A 121 -17.14 25.04 -9.45
C ALA A 121 -17.18 25.85 -8.13
N GLU A 122 -16.08 25.90 -7.37
CA GLU A 122 -15.96 26.55 -6.06
C GLU A 122 -16.92 26.02 -4.98
N GLN A 123 -17.46 24.81 -5.18
CA GLN A 123 -18.35 24.12 -4.25
C GLN A 123 -17.57 23.30 -3.23
N PHE A 124 -16.69 23.97 -2.49
CA PHE A 124 -15.66 23.33 -1.64
C PHE A 124 -16.22 22.38 -0.57
N ARG A 125 -17.38 22.72 0.03
CA ARG A 125 -18.00 21.87 1.05
C ARG A 125 -18.50 20.54 0.47
N GLY A 126 -19.21 20.60 -0.66
CA GLY A 126 -19.65 19.40 -1.37
C GLY A 126 -18.46 18.59 -1.89
N GLY A 127 -17.44 19.26 -2.43
CA GLY A 127 -16.20 18.61 -2.85
C GLY A 127 -15.53 17.86 -1.70
N LEU A 128 -15.44 18.48 -0.52
CA LEU A 128 -14.85 17.85 0.68
C LEU A 128 -15.64 16.60 1.12
N ASP A 129 -16.97 16.67 1.09
CA ASP A 129 -17.82 15.55 1.49
C ASP A 129 -17.64 14.35 0.54
N VAL A 130 -17.59 14.61 -0.77
CA VAL A 130 -17.31 13.58 -1.80
C VAL A 130 -15.89 13.02 -1.67
N ALA A 131 -14.89 13.87 -1.45
CA ALA A 131 -13.50 13.48 -1.31
C ALA A 131 -13.29 12.56 -0.09
N LYS A 132 -13.87 12.93 1.06
CA LYS A 132 -13.84 12.11 2.28
C LYS A 132 -14.58 10.79 2.13
N ARG A 133 -15.62 10.75 1.29
CA ARG A 133 -16.29 9.51 0.93
C ARG A 133 -15.31 8.57 0.23
N LEU A 134 -14.56 9.07 -0.77
CA LEU A 134 -13.55 8.26 -1.46
C LEU A 134 -12.45 7.77 -0.50
N GLU A 135 -11.91 8.66 0.33
CA GLU A 135 -10.89 8.32 1.32
C GLU A 135 -11.35 7.20 2.27
N ARG A 136 -12.59 7.29 2.77
CA ARG A 136 -13.13 6.35 3.76
C ARG A 136 -13.57 5.02 3.14
N GLU A 137 -14.25 5.05 2.00
CA GLU A 137 -14.86 3.86 1.39
C GLU A 137 -13.89 3.13 0.46
N TYR A 138 -12.92 3.84 -0.12
CA TYR A 138 -11.94 3.29 -1.07
C TYR A 138 -10.49 3.62 -0.68
N PRO A 139 -10.04 3.31 0.55
CA PRO A 139 -8.71 3.70 1.05
C PRO A 139 -7.56 3.09 0.23
N ASN A 140 -7.78 1.94 -0.42
CA ASN A 140 -6.81 1.26 -1.27
C ASN A 140 -6.99 1.59 -2.77
N SER A 141 -7.78 2.62 -3.10
CA SER A 141 -7.94 3.06 -4.49
C SER A 141 -6.61 3.55 -5.06
N ARG A 142 -6.39 3.37 -6.36
CA ARG A 142 -5.28 4.00 -7.09
C ARG A 142 -5.29 5.54 -6.97
N TYR A 143 -6.41 6.12 -6.55
CA TYR A 143 -6.62 7.56 -6.37
C TYR A 143 -6.49 8.03 -4.91
N ALA A 144 -6.04 7.17 -3.99
CA ALA A 144 -5.90 7.52 -2.58
C ALA A 144 -4.98 8.73 -2.38
N ALA A 145 -3.85 8.79 -3.08
CA ALA A 145 -2.94 9.95 -3.04
C ALA A 145 -3.57 11.20 -3.69
N ASP A 146 -4.23 11.06 -4.85
CA ASP A 146 -4.90 12.17 -5.52
C ASP A 146 -5.94 12.84 -4.60
N VAL A 147 -6.75 12.04 -3.90
CA VAL A 147 -7.81 12.61 -3.06
C VAL A 147 -7.26 13.32 -1.82
N GLN A 148 -6.11 12.91 -1.28
CA GLN A 148 -5.46 13.66 -0.20
C GLN A 148 -5.14 15.10 -0.62
N LEU A 149 -4.63 15.27 -1.84
CA LEU A 149 -4.37 16.60 -2.40
C LEU A 149 -5.67 17.40 -2.54
N LEU A 150 -6.73 16.78 -3.09
CA LEU A 150 -8.02 17.45 -3.29
C LEU A 150 -8.74 17.79 -1.97
N ILE A 151 -8.63 16.96 -0.93
CA ILE A 151 -9.14 17.27 0.41
C ILE A 151 -8.44 18.52 0.94
N GLY A 152 -7.11 18.62 0.77
CA GLY A 152 -6.36 19.82 1.09
C GLY A 152 -6.87 21.04 0.35
N ASP A 153 -7.10 20.92 -0.97
CA ASP A 153 -7.61 22.00 -1.83
C ASP A 153 -9.01 22.45 -1.37
N CYS A 154 -9.88 21.51 -1.01
CA CYS A 154 -11.20 21.81 -0.47
C CYS A 154 -11.11 22.60 0.85
N TYR A 155 -10.22 22.19 1.77
CA TYR A 155 -10.01 22.93 3.01
C TYR A 155 -9.48 24.34 2.78
N LEU A 156 -8.57 24.53 1.81
CA LEU A 156 -8.10 25.85 1.43
C LEU A 156 -9.22 26.74 0.90
N GLY A 157 -10.06 26.23 0.00
CA GLY A 157 -11.24 26.95 -0.48
C GLY A 157 -12.19 27.36 0.64
N LEU A 158 -12.35 26.48 1.65
CA LEU A 158 -13.12 26.75 2.88
C LEU A 158 -12.40 27.67 3.89
N GLN A 159 -11.24 28.24 3.55
CA GLN A 159 -10.41 29.07 4.42
C GLN A 159 -9.85 28.34 5.67
N ARG A 160 -9.97 27.01 5.71
CA ARG A 160 -9.51 26.10 6.77
C ARG A 160 -8.05 25.69 6.53
N ARG A 161 -7.17 26.68 6.60
CA ARG A 161 -5.77 26.60 6.17
C ARG A 161 -4.95 25.56 6.92
N TYR A 162 -5.20 25.39 8.21
CA TYR A 162 -4.47 24.42 9.01
C TYR A 162 -4.80 22.99 8.62
N GLU A 163 -6.08 22.68 8.44
CA GLU A 163 -6.52 21.36 7.99
C GLU A 163 -6.00 21.05 6.59
N GLY A 164 -6.06 22.01 5.67
CA GLY A 164 -5.47 21.85 4.34
C GLY A 164 -3.96 21.55 4.40
N ALA A 165 -3.24 22.32 5.22
CA ALA A 165 -1.80 22.12 5.43
C ALA A 165 -1.45 20.75 6.02
N VAL A 166 -2.30 20.20 6.90
CA VAL A 166 -2.13 18.84 7.45
C VAL A 166 -2.25 17.77 6.37
N HIS A 167 -3.19 17.89 5.43
CA HIS A 167 -3.31 16.93 4.32
C HIS A 167 -2.13 17.01 3.35
N TYR A 168 -1.67 18.22 3.00
CA TYR A 168 -0.46 18.36 2.17
C TYR A 168 0.79 17.79 2.85
N ALA A 169 0.93 18.02 4.15
CA ALA A 169 2.01 17.47 4.95
C ALA A 169 1.98 15.93 4.98
N GLY A 170 0.80 15.33 5.16
CA GLY A 170 0.66 13.87 5.13
C GLY A 170 1.00 13.29 3.75
N LEU A 171 0.57 13.94 2.67
CA LEU A 171 0.90 13.52 1.31
C LEU A 171 2.39 13.66 0.99
N LEU A 172 3.09 14.65 1.56
CA LEU A 172 4.54 14.81 1.41
C LEU A 172 5.34 13.70 2.10
N ASP A 173 4.87 13.30 3.28
CA ASP A 173 5.45 12.25 4.13
C ASP A 173 5.21 10.84 3.55
N ASP A 174 4.14 10.65 2.78
CA ASP A 174 3.89 9.42 2.03
C ASP A 174 4.87 9.27 0.85
N LEU A 175 5.94 8.51 1.08
CA LEU A 175 6.97 8.23 0.06
C LEU A 175 6.47 7.32 -1.08
N THR A 176 5.33 6.65 -0.91
CA THR A 176 4.73 5.80 -1.94
C THR A 176 3.88 6.60 -2.94
N ALA A 177 3.46 7.82 -2.56
CA ALA A 177 2.69 8.68 -3.42
C ALA A 177 3.50 9.16 -4.65
N PRO A 178 2.86 9.32 -5.81
CA PRO A 178 3.50 9.85 -7.01
C PRO A 178 4.22 11.18 -6.77
N ILE A 179 5.45 11.31 -7.30
CA ILE A 179 6.29 12.49 -7.10
C ILE A 179 5.60 13.80 -7.52
N ALA A 180 4.78 13.77 -8.56
CA ALA A 180 4.02 14.93 -9.02
C ALA A 180 3.00 15.44 -7.98
N LEU A 181 2.33 14.53 -7.27
CA LEU A 181 1.36 14.87 -6.23
C LEU A 181 2.06 15.41 -4.99
N ARG A 182 3.20 14.80 -4.61
CA ARG A 182 4.04 15.25 -3.50
C ARG A 182 4.57 16.67 -3.76
N ALA A 183 5.08 16.94 -4.96
CA ALA A 183 5.52 18.28 -5.35
C ALA A 183 4.37 19.30 -5.32
N SER A 184 3.21 18.93 -5.86
CA SER A 184 1.99 19.76 -5.82
C SER A 184 1.58 20.12 -4.39
N ALA A 185 1.72 19.19 -3.44
CA ALA A 185 1.47 19.42 -2.02
C ALA A 185 2.51 20.34 -1.37
N ALA A 186 3.80 20.15 -1.70
CA ALA A 186 4.90 21.02 -1.26
C ALA A 186 4.69 22.48 -1.68
N GLU A 187 4.31 22.72 -2.93
CA GLU A 187 4.05 24.07 -3.46
C GLU A 187 2.93 24.75 -2.67
N ARG A 188 1.79 24.07 -2.50
CA ARG A 188 0.65 24.58 -1.73
C ARG A 188 1.02 24.86 -0.28
N LEU A 189 1.76 23.97 0.36
CA LEU A 189 2.22 24.15 1.74
C LEU A 189 3.19 25.32 1.87
N THR A 190 4.02 25.55 0.86
CA THR A 190 4.93 26.69 0.78
C THR A 190 4.17 28.01 0.71
N VAL A 191 3.12 28.10 -0.11
CA VAL A 191 2.24 29.26 -0.17
C VAL A 191 1.60 29.54 1.20
N ILE A 192 1.13 28.49 1.90
CA ILE A 192 0.55 28.62 3.25
C ILE A 192 1.57 29.19 4.24
N PHE A 193 2.81 28.70 4.21
CA PHE A 193 3.83 29.09 5.17
C PHE A 193 4.35 30.50 4.91
N ARG A 194 4.67 30.83 3.65
CA ARG A 194 5.22 32.12 3.23
C ARG A 194 4.23 33.26 3.45
N ASN A 195 2.95 33.03 3.18
CA ASN A 195 1.91 34.03 3.38
C ASN A 195 1.37 34.06 4.81
N HIS A 196 2.01 33.34 5.76
CA HIS A 196 1.62 33.28 7.16
C HIS A 196 0.13 32.92 7.37
N LEU A 197 -0.38 32.03 6.50
CA LEU A 197 -1.79 31.59 6.53
C LEU A 197 -2.12 30.76 7.77
N ILE A 198 -1.10 30.24 8.46
CA ILE A 198 -1.24 29.53 9.74
C ILE A 198 -0.22 30.07 10.76
N SER A 199 -0.53 29.93 12.05
CA SER A 199 0.33 30.41 13.14
C SER A 199 1.70 29.71 13.16
N ARG A 200 2.72 30.36 13.75
CA ARG A 200 4.05 29.76 13.90
C ARG A 200 4.02 28.41 14.63
N ASP A 201 3.18 28.27 15.66
CA ASP A 201 3.01 27.00 16.38
C ASP A 201 2.39 25.92 15.50
N ALA A 202 1.43 26.29 14.63
CA ALA A 202 0.88 25.38 13.63
C ALA A 202 1.95 24.96 12.60
N GLN A 203 2.79 25.89 12.12
CA GLN A 203 3.92 25.55 11.26
C GLN A 203 4.91 24.61 11.96
N GLY A 204 5.22 24.85 13.24
CA GLY A 204 6.08 24.00 14.05
C GLY A 204 5.57 22.56 14.14
N ARG A 205 4.27 22.38 14.42
CA ARG A 205 3.62 21.06 14.47
C ARG A 205 3.67 20.32 13.13
N ILE A 206 3.53 21.04 12.02
CA ILE A 206 3.65 20.45 10.68
C ILE A 206 5.10 20.06 10.40
N ARG A 207 6.06 20.92 10.72
CA ARG A 207 7.49 20.64 10.54
C ARG A 207 7.95 19.42 11.32
N SER A 208 7.47 19.23 12.55
CA SER A 208 7.79 18.04 13.34
C SER A 208 7.20 16.75 12.75
N ARG A 209 6.11 16.83 11.98
CA ARG A 209 5.45 15.66 11.39
C ARG A 209 6.13 15.17 10.12
N VAL A 210 6.47 16.07 9.19
CA VAL A 210 7.00 15.71 7.85
C VAL A 210 8.48 15.25 7.91
N GLY A 211 9.08 15.20 9.10
CA GLY A 211 10.48 14.85 9.27
C GLY A 211 11.44 15.93 8.75
N THR A 212 12.60 16.04 9.40
CA THR A 212 13.67 16.97 9.02
C THR A 212 14.52 16.49 7.84
N GLU A 213 14.25 15.29 7.32
CA GLU A 213 14.95 14.73 6.14
C GLU A 213 14.49 15.43 4.85
N GLY A 214 15.04 16.62 4.64
CA GLY A 214 15.18 17.27 3.33
C GLY A 214 13.90 17.87 2.75
N LEU A 215 12.82 17.11 2.60
CA LEU A 215 11.68 17.48 1.77
C LEU A 215 10.98 18.77 2.24
N LEU A 216 10.49 18.87 3.47
CA LEU A 216 9.79 20.10 3.86
C LEU A 216 10.71 21.34 3.86
N PRO A 217 11.92 21.31 4.46
CA PRO A 217 12.85 22.45 4.38
C PRO A 217 13.23 22.83 2.94
N GLU A 218 13.56 21.85 2.09
CA GLU A 218 13.93 22.11 0.71
C GLU A 218 12.74 22.67 -0.09
N SER A 219 11.47 22.36 0.22
CA SER A 219 10.31 22.82 -0.58
C SER A 219 10.00 24.25 -0.23
N LEU A 220 10.08 24.56 1.07
CA LEU A 220 9.96 25.91 1.59
C LEU A 220 11.09 26.83 1.07
N LEU A 221 12.31 26.30 0.92
CA LEU A 221 13.48 27.03 0.38
C LEU A 221 13.39 27.23 -1.13
N TYR A 222 13.05 26.17 -1.88
CA TYR A 222 13.13 26.13 -3.34
C TYR A 222 11.75 26.11 -4.01
N GLY A 223 10.79 26.89 -3.50
CA GLY A 223 9.39 26.99 -3.97
C GLY A 223 9.14 27.35 -5.46
N GLU A 224 10.06 27.02 -6.35
CA GLU A 224 10.05 27.15 -7.80
C GLU A 224 10.64 25.86 -8.42
N GLY A 225 9.86 24.78 -8.53
CA GLY A 225 9.99 23.68 -9.53
C GLY A 225 11.30 22.90 -9.74
N ARG A 226 12.45 23.26 -9.16
CA ARG A 226 13.77 22.64 -9.50
C ARG A 226 14.11 21.38 -8.73
N TRP A 227 13.23 20.96 -7.83
CA TRP A 227 13.40 19.74 -7.05
C TRP A 227 13.48 18.47 -7.89
N TYR A 228 12.71 18.39 -8.99
CA TYR A 228 12.77 17.28 -9.93
C TYR A 228 14.18 17.06 -10.50
N ALA A 229 14.89 18.15 -10.78
CA ALA A 229 16.26 18.10 -11.30
C ALA A 229 17.26 17.61 -10.24
N ARG A 230 17.07 17.94 -8.96
CA ARG A 230 18.01 17.61 -7.89
C ARG A 230 17.86 16.19 -7.33
N LEU A 231 16.66 15.61 -7.46
CA LEU A 231 16.43 14.18 -7.24
C LEU A 231 16.98 13.32 -8.39
N GLY A 232 17.52 13.94 -9.46
CA GLY A 232 18.15 13.31 -10.61
C GLY A 232 17.19 12.95 -11.76
N TRP A 233 15.97 13.48 -11.75
CA TRP A 233 14.84 12.99 -12.57
C TRP A 233 14.27 14.09 -13.47
N GLY A 234 15.13 14.72 -14.28
CA GLY A 234 14.77 15.52 -15.45
C GLY A 234 15.46 14.97 -16.70
N PRO A 235 15.05 15.35 -17.93
CA PRO A 235 15.80 14.96 -19.12
C PRO A 235 17.25 15.41 -18.93
N GLN A 236 18.16 14.44 -19.02
CA GLN A 236 19.59 14.69 -18.94
C GLN A 236 19.93 15.63 -20.10
N ALA A 237 20.25 16.88 -19.77
CA ALA A 237 20.80 17.84 -20.72
C ALA A 237 22.27 17.52 -21.00
#